data_AF-A0A920NMK9-F1
#
_entry.id   AF-A0A920NMK9-F1
#
_cell.length_a   1.000
_cell.length_b   1.000
_cell.length_c   1.000
_cell.angle_alpha   90.00
_cell.angle_beta   90.00
_cell.angle_gamma   90.00
#
_symmetry.space_group_name_H-M   'P 1'
#
loop_
_entity.id
_entity.type
_entity.pdbx_description
1 polymer ?
#
loop_
_entity_poly.entity_id
_entity_poly.type
_entity_poly.pdbx_seq_one_letter_code
_entity_poly.pdbx_strand_id
1 'polypeptide(L)' 'MTIINHYSIIHFIFYYLFGRYTNIRWLLFLLISFGWEMLELVLPYEFAIETIPNKIADILFNFFGYTTGLYFKGQKNN' A
#
# COMPACT_ATOMS: atom_id res chain seq x y z
N MET A 1 11.46 -15.59 -8.25
CA MET A 1 10.87 -14.39 -7.64
C MET A 1 9.79 -13.88 -8.56
N THR A 2 8.55 -13.75 -8.06
CA THR A 2 7.40 -13.28 -8.85
C THR A 2 7.29 -11.76 -8.80
N ILE A 3 6.58 -11.19 -9.78
CA ILE A 3 6.34 -9.73 -9.87
C ILE A 3 5.25 -9.30 -8.88
N ILE A 4 4.37 -10.22 -8.49
CA ILE A 4 3.30 -10.02 -7.52
C ILE A 4 3.38 -11.20 -6.55
N ASN A 5 3.35 -10.91 -5.26
CA ASN A 5 3.32 -11.90 -4.19
C ASN A 5 1.95 -11.84 -3.46
N HIS A 6 1.80 -12.61 -2.38
CA HIS A 6 0.63 -12.51 -1.53
C HIS A 6 0.61 -11.25 -0.64
N TYR A 7 1.78 -10.63 -0.37
CA TYR A 7 1.90 -9.37 0.33
C TYR A 7 1.33 -8.18 -0.46
N SER A 8 1.34 -8.18 -1.80
CA SER A 8 0.71 -7.17 -2.66
C SER A 8 -0.81 -7.08 -2.43
N ILE A 9 -1.43 -8.22 -2.12
CA ILE A 9 -2.85 -8.26 -1.74
C ILE A 9 -3.05 -7.63 -0.35
N ILE A 10 -2.14 -7.90 0.58
CA ILE A 10 -2.16 -7.32 1.93
C ILE A 10 -1.98 -5.80 1.84
N HIS A 11 -1.03 -5.33 1.03
CA HIS A 11 -0.81 -3.94 0.66
C HIS A 11 -2.10 -3.27 0.21
N PHE A 12 -2.77 -3.83 -0.80
CA PHE A 12 -4.05 -3.31 -1.26
C PHE A 12 -5.10 -3.21 -0.15
N ILE A 13 -5.31 -4.29 0.61
CA ILE A 13 -6.34 -4.34 1.67
C ILE A 13 -6.02 -3.32 2.76
N PHE A 14 -4.77 -3.24 3.20
CA PHE A 14 -4.34 -2.33 4.26
C PHE A 14 -4.58 -0.87 3.85
N TYR A 15 -4.15 -0.48 2.65
CA TYR A 15 -4.34 0.88 2.16
C TYR A 15 -5.79 1.20 1.80
N TYR A 16 -6.57 0.20 1.37
CA TYR A 16 -8.03 0.32 1.25
C TYR A 16 -8.68 0.68 2.59
N LEU A 17 -8.35 -0.04 3.66
CA LEU A 17 -8.89 0.25 5.00
C LEU A 17 -8.45 1.63 5.48
N PHE A 18 -7.20 2.01 5.24
CA PHE A 18 -6.70 3.35 5.55
C PHE A 18 -7.50 4.43 4.84
N GLY A 19 -7.68 4.34 3.51
CA GLY A 19 -8.46 5.30 2.75
C GLY A 19 -9.94 5.33 3.17
N ARG A 20 -10.50 4.17 3.51
CA ARG A 20 -11.92 4.01 3.81
C ARG A 20 -12.32 4.53 5.18
N TYR A 21 -11.51 4.27 6.20
CA TYR A 21 -11.89 4.42 7.60
C TYR A 21 -11.10 5.50 8.35
N THR A 22 -10.03 6.03 7.77
CA THR A 22 -9.25 7.11 8.41
C THR A 22 -9.42 8.44 7.67
N ASN A 23 -8.98 9.53 8.27
CA ASN A 23 -8.93 10.87 7.66
C ASN A 23 -7.52 11.26 7.23
N ILE A 24 -6.63 10.28 6.98
CA ILE A 24 -5.29 10.60 6.52
C ILE A 24 -5.35 11.33 5.18
N ARG A 25 -4.41 12.24 4.96
CA ARG A 25 -4.28 12.97 3.72
C ARG A 25 -3.27 12.27 2.80
N TRP A 26 -3.33 12.59 1.52
CA TRP A 26 -2.43 12.07 0.49
C TRP A 26 -0.94 12.15 0.86
N LEU A 27 -0.49 13.26 1.46
CA LEU A 27 0.90 13.39 1.90
C LEU A 27 1.30 12.32 2.93
N LEU A 28 0.45 12.07 3.92
CA LEU A 28 0.73 11.06 4.95
C LEU A 28 0.64 9.64 4.37
N PHE A 29 -0.31 9.39 3.46
CA PHE A 29 -0.35 8.15 2.69
C PHE A 29 0.97 7.89 1.95
N LEU A 30 1.48 8.89 1.22
CA LEU A 30 2.73 8.76 0.45
C LEU A 30 3.92 8.46 1.37
N LEU A 31 4.02 9.16 2.50
CA LEU A 31 5.09 8.94 3.48
C LEU A 31 5.05 7.52 4.05
N ILE A 32 3.87 7.00 4.37
CA ILE A 32 3.74 5.63 4.91
C ILE A 32 4.01 4.59 3.81
N SER A 33 3.44 4.77 2.61
CA SER A 33 3.60 3.86 1.47
C SER A 33 5.05 3.75 1.01
N PHE A 34 5.67 4.88 0.65
CA PHE A 34 7.08 4.88 0.26
C PHE A 34 8.00 4.57 1.44
N GLY A 35 7.66 5.04 2.64
CA GLY A 35 8.46 4.78 3.84
C GLY A 35 8.56 3.29 4.15
N TRP A 36 7.46 2.54 4.03
CA TRP A 36 7.45 1.10 4.23
C TRP A 36 8.38 0.38 3.25
N GLU A 37 8.24 0.65 1.95
CA GLU A 37 9.09 0.06 0.90
C GLU A 37 10.58 0.40 1.07
N MET A 38 10.89 1.63 1.52
CA MET A 38 12.27 2.01 1.84
C MET A 38 12.81 1.30 3.08
N LEU A 39 11.98 1.06 4.10
CA LEU A 39 12.38 0.28 5.27
C LEU A 39 12.70 -1.16 4.87
N GLU A 40 11.92 -1.77 3.98
CA GLU A 40 12.20 -3.13 3.52
C GLU A 40 13.57 -3.30 2.86
N LEU A 41 14.18 -2.24 2.33
CA LEU A 41 15.54 -2.30 1.77
C LEU A 41 16.62 -2.61 2.81
N VAL A 42 16.35 -2.34 4.09
CA VAL A 42 17.31 -2.53 5.20
C VAL A 42 16.87 -3.60 6.19
N LEU A 43 15.67 -4.17 6.03
CA LEU A 43 15.14 -5.19 6.92
C LEU A 43 15.63 -6.59 6.51
N PRO A 44 16.27 -7.36 7.43
CA PRO A 44 16.77 -8.71 7.14
C PRO A 44 15.68 -9.77 7.33
N TYR A 45 14.47 -9.55 6.81
CA TYR A 45 13.34 -10.48 6.94
C TYR A 45 12.93 -11.04 5.59
N GLU A 46 12.47 -12.29 5.55
CA GLU A 46 12.13 -12.97 4.29
C GLU A 46 11.08 -12.23 3.46
N PHE A 47 10.10 -11.58 4.11
CA PHE A 47 9.08 -10.77 3.41
C PHE A 47 9.64 -9.50 2.77
N ALA A 48 10.78 -9.00 3.26
CA ALA A 48 11.40 -7.77 2.75
C ALA A 48 12.35 -8.05 1.57
N ILE A 49 12.83 -9.30 1.46
CA ILE A 49 13.75 -9.76 0.42
C ILE A 49 12.97 -10.06 -0.86
N GLU A 50 12.74 -9.00 -1.63
CA GLU A 50 11.92 -9.05 -2.83
C GLU A 50 12.59 -8.37 -4.01
N THR A 51 12.08 -8.64 -5.22
CA THR A 51 12.61 -7.99 -6.41
C THR A 51 12.10 -6.54 -6.51
N ILE A 52 12.91 -5.65 -7.09
CA ILE A 52 12.52 -4.26 -7.34
C ILE A 52 11.18 -4.13 -8.09
N PRO A 53 10.87 -4.95 -9.12
CA PRO A 53 9.55 -4.92 -9.76
C PRO A 53 8.39 -5.24 -8.80
N ASN A 54 8.59 -6.11 -7.81
CA ASN A 54 7.57 -6.42 -6.82
C ASN A 54 7.31 -5.22 -5.90
N LYS A 55 8.37 -4.58 -5.41
CA LYS A 55 8.26 -3.34 -4.61
C LYS A 55 7.55 -2.22 -5.37
N ILE A 56 7.81 -2.08 -6.68
CA ILE A 56 7.07 -1.14 -7.53
C ILE A 56 5.59 -1.53 -7.64
N ALA A 57 5.30 -2.82 -7.82
CA ALA A 57 3.93 -3.32 -7.85
C ALA A 57 3.22 -3.04 -6.51
N ASP A 58 3.86 -3.27 -5.38
CA ASP A 58 3.32 -3.01 -4.05
C ASP A 58 2.96 -1.54 -3.84
N ILE A 59 3.81 -0.60 -4.28
CA ILE A 59 3.45 0.83 -4.32
C ILE A 59 2.18 1.05 -5.15
N LEU A 60 2.06 0.46 -6.35
CA LEU A 60 0.86 0.59 -7.17
C LEU A 60 -0.39 0.02 -6.48
N PHE A 61 -0.27 -1.14 -5.82
CA PHE A 61 -1.35 -1.72 -5.02
C PHE A 61 -1.73 -0.82 -3.84
N ASN A 62 -0.77 -0.15 -3.19
CA ASN A 62 -1.04 0.84 -2.14
C ASN A 62 -1.90 1.99 -2.67
N PHE A 63 -1.55 2.53 -3.84
CA PHE A 63 -2.33 3.59 -4.50
C PHE A 63 -3.74 3.11 -4.86
N PHE A 64 -3.87 1.93 -5.47
CA PHE A 64 -5.18 1.38 -5.82
C PHE A 64 -6.05 1.10 -4.58
N GLY A 65 -5.47 0.54 -3.53
CA GLY A 65 -6.16 0.33 -2.26
C GLY A 65 -6.67 1.65 -1.70
N TYR A 66 -5.77 2.62 -1.52
CA TYR A 66 -6.10 3.90 -0.92
C TYR A 66 -7.15 4.71 -1.71
N THR A 67 -6.99 4.81 -3.04
CA THR A 67 -7.98 5.47 -3.91
C THR A 67 -9.35 4.80 -3.84
N THR A 68 -9.39 3.47 -3.91
CA THR A 68 -10.64 2.69 -3.78
C THR A 68 -11.29 2.94 -2.42
N GLY A 69 -10.50 2.95 -1.34
CA GLY A 69 -10.98 3.25 0.00
C GLY A 69 -11.63 4.64 0.10
N LEU A 70 -10.96 5.66 -0.44
CA LEU A 70 -11.49 7.03 -0.50
C LEU A 70 -12.77 7.14 -1.33
N TYR A 71 -12.84 6.47 -2.47
CA TYR A 71 -14.02 6.44 -3.33
C TYR A 71 -15.25 5.92 -2.58
N PHE A 72 -15.13 4.75 -1.93
CA PHE A 72 -16.22 4.17 -1.13
C PHE A 72 -16.51 4.94 0.15
N LYS A 73 -15.55 5.71 0.66
CA LYS A 73 -15.79 6.65 1.76
C LYS A 73 -16.70 7.79 1.34
N GLY A 74 -16.48 8.36 0.14
CA GLY A 74 -17.32 9.38 -0.44
C GLY A 74 -18.77 8.92 -0.64
N GLN A 75 -18.98 7.67 -1.07
CA GLN A 75 -20.33 7.10 -1.26
C GLN A 75 -21.14 6.96 0.04
N LYS A 76 -20.52 6.86 1.22
CA LYS A 76 -21.26 6.76 2.51
C LYS A 76 -21.90 8.09 2.92
N ASN A 77 -21.41 9.20 2.37
CA ASN A 77 -21.88 10.54 2.72
C ASN A 77 -22.89 11.12 1.71
N ASN A 78 -23.26 10.35 0.67
CA ASN A 78 -24.33 10.66 -0.30
C ASN A 78 -25.55 9.78 -0.03
#